data_AF-A0A519LEZ9-F1
#
_entry.id   AF-A0A519LEZ9-F1
#
_cell.length_a   1.000
_cell.length_b   1.000
_cell.length_c   1.000
_cell.angle_alpha   90.00
_cell.angle_beta   90.00
_cell.angle_gamma   90.00
#
_symmetry.space_group_name_H-M   'P 1'
#
loop_
_entity.id
_entity.type
_entity.pdbx_description
1 polymer ?
#
loop_
_entity_poly.entity_id
_entity_poly.type
_entity_poly.pdbx_seq_one_letter_code
_entity_poly.pdbx_strand_id
1 'polypeptide(L)'
;KQRIPFNTLLILKGELLKPEISFDITTDEKNNAVSSAVTETIDGKLAQLRQDPNEMNKQVFALLLLNRFIGENPFQSNSGVSAETMARQSVSKILSQQLNNLASDLIKGVDLNFDLESTEDYSTGTQNTRTDLNIGLSKKLLNDRLKVSVGSNFGLEGEARQNENTTNIAGDVTVDYSLSRDGRYMLRAYRKNDYQVALQGQIVETGVGFIITLDYDKFRDIFRKSRNNRNREGIQNKRNKDKEAVEFK
;
A
#
# COMPACT_ATOMS: atom_id res chain seq x y z
N LYS A 1 -23.05 -19.16 -7.32
CA LYS A 1 -21.61 -19.29 -6.96
C LYS A 1 -21.54 -19.71 -5.51
N GLN A 2 -21.08 -20.94 -5.25
CA GLN A 2 -21.02 -21.53 -3.93
C GLN A 2 -19.60 -21.36 -3.39
N ARG A 3 -19.46 -20.93 -2.14
CA ARG A 3 -18.13 -20.74 -1.51
C ARG A 3 -17.74 -22.03 -0.80
N ILE A 4 -16.53 -22.51 -1.07
CA ILE A 4 -15.96 -23.70 -0.44
C ILE A 4 -14.84 -23.22 0.49
N PRO A 5 -14.88 -23.54 1.79
CA PRO A 5 -13.80 -23.20 2.70
C PRO A 5 -12.57 -24.05 2.41
N PHE A 6 -11.40 -23.42 2.46
CA PHE A 6 -10.10 -24.07 2.37
C PHE A 6 -9.30 -23.74 3.62
N ASN A 7 -8.59 -24.74 4.13
CA ASN A 7 -7.71 -24.62 5.28
C ASN A 7 -6.26 -24.74 4.80
N THR A 8 -5.38 -23.89 5.34
CA THR A 8 -3.93 -24.01 5.12
C THR A 8 -3.31 -24.67 6.34
N LEU A 9 -2.43 -25.65 6.12
CA LEU A 9 -1.75 -26.39 7.16
C LEU A 9 -0.25 -26.08 7.11
N LEU A 10 0.32 -25.73 8.26
CA LEU A 10 1.75 -25.67 8.49
C LEU A 10 2.17 -27.00 9.13
N ILE A 11 3.06 -27.72 8.46
CA ILE A 11 3.59 -29.00 8.94
C ILE A 11 5.05 -28.76 9.31
N LEU A 12 5.36 -28.93 10.60
CA LEU A 12 6.71 -28.82 11.14
C LEU A 12 7.21 -30.23 11.47
N LYS A 13 8.27 -30.65 10.80
CA LYS A 13 8.96 -31.94 11.02
C LYS A 13 10.42 -31.68 11.43
N GLY A 14 11.16 -32.75 11.72
CA GLY A 14 12.58 -32.66 12.05
C GLY A 14 12.86 -32.22 13.49
N GLU A 15 14.10 -31.76 13.72
CA GLU A 15 14.57 -31.37 15.05
C GLU A 15 14.08 -29.96 15.42
N LEU A 16 13.83 -29.72 16.71
CA LEU A 16 13.31 -28.42 17.19
C LEU A 16 14.21 -27.23 16.81
N LEU A 17 15.52 -27.46 16.68
CA LEU A 17 16.52 -26.45 16.33
C LEU A 17 16.73 -26.31 14.81
N LYS A 18 16.22 -27.26 14.01
CA LYS A 18 16.26 -27.26 12.54
C LYS A 18 14.97 -27.88 11.99
N PRO A 19 13.82 -27.20 12.19
CA PRO A 19 12.56 -27.75 11.72
C PRO A 19 12.51 -27.75 10.20
N GLU A 20 12.09 -28.87 9.64
CA GLU A 20 11.67 -28.98 8.25
C GLU A 20 10.24 -28.45 8.14
N ILE A 21 10.08 -27.38 7.37
CA ILE A 21 8.81 -26.70 7.20
C ILE A 21 8.20 -27.13 5.87
N SER A 22 6.99 -27.67 5.90
CA SER A 22 6.18 -27.91 4.70
C SER A 22 4.74 -27.45 4.90
N PHE A 23 4.01 -27.31 3.81
CA PHE A 23 2.63 -26.82 3.84
C PHE A 23 1.69 -27.75 3.08
N ASP A 24 0.40 -27.69 3.43
CA ASP A 24 -0.66 -28.39 2.71
C ASP A 24 -1.95 -27.56 2.70
N ILE A 25 -2.86 -27.90 1.78
CA ILE A 25 -4.18 -27.28 1.66
C ILE A 25 -5.24 -28.38 1.75
N THR A 26 -6.23 -28.19 2.62
CA THR A 26 -7.33 -29.13 2.82
C THR A 26 -8.68 -28.45 2.69
N THR A 27 -9.70 -29.25 2.43
CA THR A 27 -11.11 -28.85 2.42
C THR A 27 -11.85 -29.62 3.51
N ASP A 28 -12.92 -29.06 4.03
CA ASP A 28 -13.77 -29.79 4.97
C ASP A 28 -14.57 -30.87 4.21
N GLU A 29 -14.41 -32.14 4.61
CA GLU A 29 -14.96 -33.31 3.92
C GLU A 29 -16.51 -33.34 3.81
N LYS A 30 -17.23 -32.49 4.57
CA LYS A 30 -18.68 -32.59 4.77
C LYS A 30 -19.48 -31.40 4.25
N ASN A 31 -19.18 -30.93 3.05
CA ASN A 31 -20.07 -29.97 2.40
C ASN A 31 -21.06 -30.67 1.45
N ASN A 32 -22.16 -31.18 2.01
CA ASN A 32 -23.27 -31.82 1.27
C ASN A 32 -23.90 -30.92 0.18
N ALA A 33 -23.55 -29.63 0.16
CA ALA A 33 -24.03 -28.67 -0.81
C ALA A 33 -23.14 -28.60 -2.07
N VAL A 34 -21.96 -29.24 -2.08
CA VAL A 34 -21.03 -29.29 -3.23
C VAL A 34 -21.21 -30.63 -3.94
N SER A 35 -21.29 -30.64 -5.27
CA SER A 35 -21.44 -31.88 -6.02
C SER A 35 -20.17 -32.74 -5.95
N SER A 36 -20.35 -34.07 -5.93
CA SER A 36 -19.25 -35.03 -5.85
C SER A 36 -18.19 -34.86 -6.97
N ALA A 37 -18.61 -34.43 -8.16
CA ALA A 37 -17.70 -34.15 -9.27
C ALA A 37 -16.78 -32.94 -9.01
N VAL A 38 -17.27 -31.93 -8.27
CA VAL A 38 -16.46 -30.75 -7.91
C VAL A 38 -15.47 -31.11 -6.81
N THR A 39 -15.86 -31.89 -5.81
CA THR A 39 -14.94 -32.37 -4.78
C THR A 39 -13.84 -33.24 -5.37
N GLU A 40 -14.18 -34.17 -6.28
CA GLU A 40 -13.20 -35.03 -6.95
C GLU A 40 -12.20 -34.23 -7.81
N THR A 41 -12.66 -33.17 -8.48
CA THR A 41 -11.78 -32.26 -9.23
C THR A 41 -10.83 -31.50 -8.30
N ILE A 42 -11.34 -31.00 -7.16
CA ILE A 42 -10.53 -30.28 -6.18
C ILE A 42 -9.48 -31.22 -5.57
N ASP A 43 -9.88 -32.42 -5.16
CA ASP A 43 -9.00 -33.40 -4.54
C ASP A 43 -7.90 -33.85 -5.51
N GLY A 44 -8.26 -34.07 -6.78
CA GLY A 44 -7.29 -34.35 -7.84
C GLY A 44 -6.27 -33.21 -8.02
N LYS A 45 -6.72 -31.95 -7.94
CA LYS A 45 -5.84 -30.77 -8.03
C LYS A 45 -4.92 -30.62 -6.82
N LEU A 46 -5.46 -30.81 -5.62
CA LEU A 46 -4.69 -30.77 -4.38
C LEU A 46 -3.66 -31.90 -4.35
N ALA A 47 -4.00 -33.11 -4.82
CA ALA A 47 -3.06 -34.21 -4.96
C ALA A 47 -1.93 -33.90 -5.94
N GLN A 48 -2.21 -33.22 -7.05
CA GLN A 48 -1.18 -32.76 -7.99
C GLN A 48 -0.27 -31.70 -7.34
N LEU A 49 -0.82 -30.71 -6.63
CA LEU A 49 -0.03 -29.68 -5.94
C LEU A 49 0.90 -30.27 -4.87
N ARG A 50 0.49 -31.35 -4.19
CA ARG A 50 1.35 -32.04 -3.20
C ARG A 50 2.59 -32.70 -3.82
N GLN A 51 2.62 -32.92 -5.13
CA GLN A 51 3.79 -33.47 -5.82
C GLN A 51 4.89 -32.43 -6.04
N ASP A 52 4.55 -31.13 -6.02
CA ASP A 52 5.49 -30.02 -6.16
C ASP A 52 5.42 -29.10 -4.93
N PRO A 53 6.36 -29.24 -3.98
CA PRO A 53 6.40 -28.42 -2.78
C PRO A 53 6.48 -26.90 -3.08
N ASN A 54 7.10 -26.50 -4.19
CA ASN A 54 7.23 -25.08 -4.52
C ASN A 54 5.88 -24.49 -4.95
N GLU A 55 5.13 -25.20 -5.79
CA GLU A 55 3.77 -24.79 -6.17
C GLU A 55 2.82 -24.84 -4.97
N MET A 56 2.92 -25.85 -4.09
CA MET A 56 2.15 -25.89 -2.85
C MET A 56 2.41 -24.65 -1.97
N ASN A 57 3.67 -24.31 -1.72
CA ASN A 57 4.05 -23.15 -0.93
C ASN A 57 3.47 -21.86 -1.54
N LYS A 58 3.59 -21.70 -2.86
CA LYS A 58 3.05 -20.55 -3.60
C LYS A 58 1.54 -20.41 -3.44
N GLN A 59 0.78 -21.50 -3.55
CA GLN A 59 -0.68 -21.47 -3.33
C GLN A 59 -1.05 -21.11 -1.89
N VAL A 60 -0.30 -21.61 -0.90
CA VAL A 60 -0.53 -21.29 0.51
C VAL A 60 -0.25 -19.81 0.80
N PHE A 61 0.87 -19.27 0.29
CA PHE A 61 1.16 -17.84 0.42
C PHE A 61 0.09 -16.97 -0.26
N ALA A 62 -0.39 -17.37 -1.44
CA ALA A 62 -1.46 -16.66 -2.12
C ALA A 62 -2.75 -16.62 -1.29
N LEU A 63 -3.11 -17.72 -0.63
CA LEU A 63 -4.27 -17.75 0.26
C LEU A 63 -4.08 -16.83 1.47
N LEU A 64 -2.89 -16.81 2.09
CA LEU A 64 -2.61 -15.94 3.24
C LEU A 64 -2.58 -14.45 2.87
N LEU A 65 -2.05 -14.11 1.69
CA LEU A 65 -1.84 -12.73 1.27
C LEU A 65 -3.04 -12.14 0.50
N LEU A 66 -3.67 -12.95 -0.35
CA LEU A 66 -4.69 -12.50 -1.31
C LEU A 66 -6.07 -13.10 -1.02
N ASN A 67 -6.16 -14.06 -0.08
CA ASN A 67 -7.37 -14.82 0.21
C ASN A 67 -7.98 -15.48 -1.05
N ARG A 68 -7.11 -15.91 -1.99
CA ARG A 68 -7.49 -16.59 -3.24
C ARG A 68 -6.34 -17.44 -3.79
N PHE A 69 -6.68 -18.48 -4.55
CA PHE A 69 -5.71 -19.27 -5.34
C PHE A 69 -5.18 -18.50 -6.55
N ILE A 70 -4.00 -18.89 -7.02
CA ILE A 70 -3.39 -18.39 -8.26
C ILE A 70 -3.46 -19.52 -9.29
N GLY A 71 -3.86 -19.23 -10.53
CA GLY A 71 -3.94 -20.25 -11.59
C GLY A 71 -2.58 -20.89 -11.90
N GLU A 72 -2.58 -22.06 -12.54
CA GLU A 72 -1.36 -22.77 -12.98
C GLU A 72 -0.62 -22.05 -14.10
N ASN A 73 -1.41 -21.37 -14.95
CA ASN A 73 -0.95 -20.34 -15.86
C ASN A 73 -1.60 -19.02 -15.45
N PRO A 74 -1.12 -18.38 -14.37
CA PRO A 74 -1.42 -16.98 -14.16
C PRO A 74 -0.71 -16.11 -15.23
N PHE A 75 0.09 -16.75 -16.10
CA PHE A 75 0.93 -16.22 -17.17
C PHE A 75 0.32 -16.35 -18.58
N GLN A 76 -0.83 -17.04 -18.73
CA GLN A 76 -1.65 -17.00 -19.96
C GLN A 76 -2.81 -16.01 -19.84
N SER A 77 -2.73 -15.05 -18.92
CA SER A 77 -3.46 -13.81 -19.10
C SER A 77 -2.70 -12.93 -20.09
N ASN A 78 -3.43 -12.29 -20.99
CA ASN A 78 -3.00 -11.20 -21.89
C ASN A 78 -2.34 -9.97 -21.19
N SER A 79 -1.78 -10.10 -19.98
CA SER A 79 -1.10 -9.06 -19.23
C SER A 79 0.36 -9.47 -19.01
N GLY A 80 1.27 -8.90 -19.80
CA GLY A 80 2.70 -9.24 -19.82
C GLY A 80 3.47 -8.79 -18.57
N VAL A 81 3.25 -9.46 -17.43
CA VAL A 81 4.10 -9.35 -16.23
C VAL A 81 4.57 -10.77 -15.88
N SER A 82 5.89 -10.99 -15.77
CA SER A 82 6.45 -12.33 -15.59
C SER A 82 6.34 -12.88 -14.16
N ALA A 83 6.38 -14.22 -14.04
CA ALA A 83 6.38 -14.98 -12.79
C ALA A 83 7.50 -14.55 -11.82
N GLU A 84 8.67 -14.33 -12.39
CA GLU A 84 9.86 -13.90 -11.68
C GLU A 84 9.64 -12.53 -11.05
N THR A 85 9.07 -11.59 -11.81
CA THR A 85 8.76 -10.23 -11.35
C THR A 85 7.76 -10.24 -10.21
N MET A 86 6.72 -11.07 -10.27
CA MET A 86 5.77 -11.22 -9.16
C MET A 86 6.41 -11.78 -7.88
N ALA A 87 7.30 -12.77 -8.02
CA ALA A 87 8.04 -13.33 -6.89
C ALA A 87 8.99 -12.30 -6.27
N ARG A 88 9.72 -11.57 -7.11
CA ARG A 88 10.62 -10.47 -6.68
C ARG A 88 9.85 -9.36 -5.97
N GLN A 89 8.74 -8.88 -6.53
CA GLN A 89 7.89 -7.88 -5.88
C GLN A 89 7.39 -8.34 -4.50
N SER A 90 7.04 -9.62 -4.36
CA SER A 90 6.60 -10.19 -3.09
C SER A 90 7.73 -10.21 -2.05
N VAL A 91 8.93 -10.63 -2.46
CA VAL A 91 10.12 -10.61 -1.61
C VAL A 91 10.48 -9.17 -1.23
N SER A 92 10.47 -8.25 -2.20
CA SER A 92 10.77 -6.85 -1.95
C SER A 92 9.81 -6.24 -0.93
N LYS A 93 8.51 -6.51 -1.04
CA LYS A 93 7.51 -6.07 -0.06
C LYS A 93 7.77 -6.63 1.35
N ILE A 94 8.14 -7.90 1.47
CA ILE A 94 8.48 -8.51 2.76
C ILE A 94 9.73 -7.81 3.35
N LEU A 95 10.77 -7.61 2.53
CA LEU A 95 12.00 -6.94 2.96
C LEU A 95 11.75 -5.49 3.39
N SER A 96 10.98 -4.73 2.60
CA SER A 96 10.51 -3.39 2.96
C SER A 96 9.84 -3.40 4.33
N GLN A 97 8.91 -4.33 4.56
CA GLN A 97 8.19 -4.44 5.82
C GLN A 97 9.12 -4.76 6.99
N GLN A 98 10.09 -5.66 6.83
CA GLN A 98 11.05 -5.97 7.89
C GLN A 98 11.96 -4.79 8.22
N LEU A 99 12.42 -4.06 7.19
CA LEU A 99 13.22 -2.85 7.39
C LEU A 99 12.42 -1.77 8.13
N ASN A 100 11.15 -1.58 7.76
CA ASN A 100 10.25 -0.66 8.45
C ASN A 100 10.00 -1.04 9.91
N ASN A 101 9.78 -2.33 10.19
CA ASN A 101 9.60 -2.82 11.56
C ASN A 101 10.83 -2.55 12.42
N LEU A 102 12.03 -2.80 11.89
CA LEU A 102 13.29 -2.53 12.60
C LEU A 102 13.52 -1.03 12.81
N ALA A 103 13.17 -0.21 11.81
CA ALA A 103 13.38 1.22 11.82
C ALA A 103 12.44 1.98 12.76
N SER A 104 11.20 1.49 12.90
CA SER A 104 10.17 2.10 13.75
C SER A 104 10.61 2.27 15.20
N ASP A 105 11.43 1.36 15.72
CA ASP A 105 11.88 1.37 17.11
C ASP A 105 13.26 2.02 17.30
N LEU A 106 14.02 2.21 16.22
CA LEU A 106 15.41 2.63 16.28
C LEU A 106 15.59 4.14 16.43
N ILE A 107 14.71 4.96 15.82
CA ILE A 107 14.88 6.42 15.78
C ILE A 107 13.66 7.13 16.38
N LYS A 108 13.74 7.45 17.67
CA LYS A 108 12.67 8.19 18.36
C LYS A 108 12.45 9.58 17.76
N GLY A 109 11.20 9.87 17.38
CA GLY A 109 10.79 11.19 16.91
C GLY A 109 11.09 11.48 15.43
N VAL A 110 11.46 10.46 14.66
CA VAL A 110 11.58 10.53 13.20
C VAL A 110 10.96 9.28 12.61
N ASP A 111 10.05 9.46 11.64
CA ASP A 111 9.45 8.36 10.91
C ASP A 111 10.38 8.00 9.74
N LEU A 112 10.89 6.77 9.74
CA LEU A 112 11.73 6.25 8.67
C LEU A 112 10.95 5.15 7.94
N ASN A 113 10.92 5.24 6.61
CA ASN A 113 10.25 4.31 5.72
C ASN A 113 11.21 3.78 4.65
N PHE A 114 11.23 2.48 4.46
CA PHE A 114 11.97 1.78 3.43
C PHE A 114 11.00 1.08 2.49
N ASP A 115 11.21 1.24 1.21
CA ASP A 115 10.39 0.65 0.17
C ASP A 115 11.29 0.16 -0.97
N LEU A 116 11.43 -1.15 -1.05
CA LEU A 116 12.09 -1.86 -2.13
C LEU A 116 11.05 -2.19 -3.21
N GLU A 117 11.27 -1.69 -4.41
CA GLU A 117 10.41 -1.87 -5.57
C GLU A 117 11.19 -2.63 -6.65
N SER A 118 10.60 -3.68 -7.22
CA SER A 118 11.21 -4.43 -8.33
C SER A 118 10.26 -4.43 -9.52
N THR A 119 10.76 -4.02 -10.69
CA THR A 119 9.95 -3.77 -11.88
C THR A 119 10.61 -4.33 -13.14
N GLU A 120 9.80 -4.67 -14.12
CA GLU A 120 10.25 -4.90 -15.49
C GLU A 120 10.35 -3.56 -16.22
N ASP A 121 11.53 -3.29 -16.73
CA ASP A 121 11.87 -2.10 -17.48
C ASP A 121 12.09 -2.46 -18.95
N TYR A 122 11.36 -1.79 -19.83
CA TYR A 122 11.46 -1.94 -21.29
C TYR A 122 11.95 -0.67 -21.97
N SER A 123 12.48 0.30 -21.20
CA SER A 123 12.89 1.62 -21.71
C SER A 123 14.00 1.56 -22.77
N THR A 124 14.79 0.49 -22.80
CA THR A 124 15.85 0.23 -23.79
C THR A 124 15.38 -0.58 -25.00
N GLY A 125 14.11 -1.02 -25.03
CA GLY A 125 13.56 -1.90 -26.06
C GLY A 125 13.80 -3.40 -25.81
N THR A 126 14.57 -3.76 -24.79
CA THR A 126 14.73 -5.12 -24.29
C THR A 126 14.18 -5.22 -22.87
N GLN A 127 13.75 -6.41 -22.46
CA GLN A 127 13.35 -6.65 -21.07
C GLN A 127 14.58 -6.53 -20.16
N ASN A 128 14.52 -5.61 -19.21
CA ASN A 128 15.47 -5.47 -18.12
C ASN A 128 14.70 -5.57 -16.79
N THR A 129 15.32 -6.18 -15.77
CA THR A 129 14.74 -6.19 -14.42
C THR A 129 15.45 -5.16 -13.59
N ARG A 130 14.70 -4.30 -12.91
CA ARG A 130 15.25 -3.24 -12.08
C ARG A 130 14.72 -3.31 -10.67
N THR A 131 15.62 -3.16 -9.70
CA THR A 131 15.27 -3.08 -8.28
C THR A 131 15.75 -1.75 -7.71
N ASP A 132 14.82 -0.95 -7.18
CA ASP A 132 15.08 0.35 -6.58
C ASP A 132 14.71 0.33 -5.10
N LEU A 133 15.56 0.92 -4.26
CA LEU A 133 15.31 1.15 -2.84
C LEU A 133 14.98 2.64 -2.61
N ASN A 134 13.75 2.89 -2.18
CA ASN A 134 13.28 4.19 -1.73
C ASN A 134 13.41 4.28 -0.21
N ILE A 135 13.99 5.37 0.27
CA ILE A 135 14.13 5.69 1.69
C ILE A 135 13.45 7.03 1.95
N GLY A 136 12.40 7.01 2.75
CA GLY A 136 11.65 8.18 3.18
C GLY A 136 11.92 8.49 4.65
N LEU A 137 12.37 9.70 4.93
CA LEU A 137 12.52 10.23 6.27
C LEU A 137 11.46 11.32 6.47
N SER A 138 10.71 11.30 7.58
CA SER A 138 9.85 12.44 7.91
C SER A 138 9.84 12.76 9.39
N LYS A 139 9.67 14.04 9.71
CA LYS A 139 9.61 14.54 11.07
C LYS A 139 8.46 15.52 11.22
N LYS A 140 7.67 15.30 12.28
CA LYS A 140 6.63 16.23 12.72
C LYS A 140 7.20 17.18 13.76
N LEU A 141 6.85 18.45 13.62
CA LEU A 141 7.30 19.59 14.42
C LEU A 141 6.09 20.46 14.74
N LEU A 142 6.24 21.37 15.71
CA LEU A 142 5.21 22.36 16.06
C LEU A 142 3.85 21.71 16.44
N ASN A 143 3.86 20.70 17.30
CA ASN A 143 2.66 19.92 17.69
C ASN A 143 1.93 19.37 16.46
N ASP A 144 2.67 18.64 15.62
CA ASP A 144 2.18 18.03 14.37
C ASP A 144 1.69 19.00 13.29
N ARG A 145 1.94 20.30 13.45
CA ARG A 145 1.54 21.31 12.46
C ARG A 145 2.51 21.43 11.29
N LEU A 146 3.77 21.08 11.47
CA LEU A 146 4.79 21.12 10.42
C LEU A 146 5.34 19.72 10.21
N LYS A 147 5.17 19.15 9.01
CA LYS A 147 5.79 17.88 8.64
C LYS A 147 6.82 18.14 7.54
N VAL A 148 8.08 17.81 7.83
CA VAL A 148 9.16 17.84 6.85
C VAL A 148 9.44 16.41 6.44
N SER A 149 9.45 16.14 5.13
CA SER A 149 9.71 14.82 4.56
C SER A 149 10.83 14.93 3.52
N VAL A 150 11.77 13.99 3.55
CA VAL A 150 12.90 13.89 2.62
C VAL A 150 12.94 12.47 2.08
N GLY A 151 12.96 12.33 0.76
CA GLY A 151 13.05 11.07 0.04
C GLY A 151 14.41 10.91 -0.63
N SER A 152 14.92 9.69 -0.63
CA SER A 152 16.08 9.25 -1.39
C SER A 152 15.76 7.97 -2.16
N ASN A 153 16.37 7.79 -3.32
CA ASN A 153 16.19 6.62 -4.17
C ASN A 153 17.57 6.06 -4.58
N PHE A 154 17.69 4.74 -4.54
CA PHE A 154 18.91 4.00 -4.88
C PHE A 154 18.56 2.82 -5.80
N GLY A 155 19.06 2.82 -7.03
CA GLY A 155 19.05 1.66 -7.92
C GLY A 155 20.03 0.61 -7.41
N LEU A 156 19.51 -0.56 -7.02
CA LEU A 156 20.29 -1.65 -6.44
C LEU A 156 20.65 -2.74 -7.46
N GLU A 157 19.78 -2.96 -8.44
CA GLU A 157 19.93 -3.98 -9.49
C GLU A 157 19.33 -3.47 -10.80
N GLY A 158 19.90 -3.88 -11.92
CA GLY A 158 19.46 -3.49 -13.26
C GLY A 158 20.29 -2.36 -13.88
N GLU A 159 20.24 -2.23 -15.20
CA GLU A 159 20.95 -1.17 -15.90
C GLU A 159 20.34 0.22 -15.62
N ALA A 160 21.22 1.23 -15.54
CA ALA A 160 20.81 2.63 -15.47
C ALA A 160 20.15 3.05 -16.79
N ARG A 161 19.01 3.74 -16.72
CA ARG A 161 18.40 4.33 -17.91
C ARG A 161 19.27 5.46 -18.43
N GLN A 162 19.09 5.82 -19.70
CA GLN A 162 19.81 6.92 -20.30
C GLN A 162 19.57 8.22 -19.52
N ASN A 163 20.66 8.91 -19.14
CA ASN A 163 20.65 10.14 -18.34
C ASN A 163 19.95 10.02 -16.97
N GLU A 164 19.86 8.81 -16.42
CA GLU A 164 19.35 8.58 -15.07
C GLU A 164 20.48 8.59 -14.05
N ASN A 165 20.28 9.31 -12.94
CA ASN A 165 21.10 9.13 -11.76
C ASN A 165 20.46 8.04 -10.89
N THR A 166 21.10 6.86 -10.83
CA THR A 166 20.64 5.71 -10.02
C THR A 166 20.82 5.93 -8.52
N THR A 167 21.47 7.01 -8.11
CA THR A 167 21.58 7.40 -6.70
C THR A 167 21.13 8.84 -6.56
N ASN A 168 20.03 9.04 -5.84
CA ASN A 168 19.46 10.35 -5.58
C ASN A 168 19.26 10.49 -4.07
N ILE A 169 20.16 11.21 -3.41
CA ILE A 169 20.12 11.43 -1.96
C ILE A 169 19.44 12.76 -1.69
N ALA A 170 18.37 12.73 -0.89
CA ALA A 170 17.56 13.90 -0.55
C ALA A 170 17.02 14.65 -1.79
N GLY A 171 16.71 13.91 -2.85
CA GLY A 171 16.19 14.48 -4.10
C GLY A 171 14.78 15.03 -3.95
N ASP A 172 13.97 14.34 -3.14
CA ASP A 172 12.58 14.70 -2.91
C ASP A 172 12.43 15.35 -1.54
N VAL A 173 11.85 16.54 -1.51
CA VAL A 173 11.63 17.27 -0.26
C VAL A 173 10.20 17.77 -0.27
N THR A 174 9.46 17.50 0.81
CA THR A 174 8.11 18.02 1.02
C THR A 174 8.02 18.66 2.40
N VAL A 175 7.46 19.85 2.44
CA VAL A 175 7.17 20.60 3.67
C VAL A 175 5.68 20.90 3.70
N ASP A 176 5.00 20.26 4.65
CA ASP A 176 3.56 20.40 4.88
C ASP A 176 3.33 21.22 6.14
N TYR A 177 2.57 22.31 6.03
CA TYR A 177 2.18 23.16 7.14
C TYR A 177 0.66 23.25 7.29
N SER A 178 0.16 22.82 8.46
CA SER A 178 -1.25 22.83 8.80
C SER A 178 -1.69 24.20 9.31
N LEU A 179 -2.52 24.87 8.50
CA LEU A 179 -3.06 26.19 8.79
C LEU A 179 -4.19 26.12 9.81
N SER A 180 -5.02 25.06 9.77
CA SER A 180 -6.08 24.81 10.74
C SER A 180 -5.73 23.67 11.68
N ARG A 181 -6.19 23.76 12.93
CA ARG A 181 -5.93 22.73 13.96
C ARG A 181 -6.53 21.36 13.61
N ASP A 182 -7.55 21.35 12.79
CA ASP A 182 -8.25 20.14 12.32
C ASP A 182 -7.67 19.57 11.01
N GLY A 183 -6.61 20.17 10.45
CA GLY A 183 -5.96 19.69 9.24
C GLY A 183 -6.72 19.94 7.93
N ARG A 184 -7.87 20.62 7.96
CA ARG A 184 -8.68 20.91 6.76
C ARG A 184 -8.00 21.85 5.77
N TYR A 185 -7.09 22.70 6.23
CA TYR A 185 -6.34 23.63 5.39
C TYR A 185 -4.84 23.41 5.59
N MET A 186 -4.13 23.08 4.51
CA MET A 186 -2.70 22.79 4.55
C MET A 186 -1.98 23.49 3.40
N LEU A 187 -0.80 24.04 3.68
CA LEU A 187 0.15 24.48 2.65
C LEU A 187 1.19 23.40 2.45
N ARG A 188 1.49 23.09 1.19
CA ARG A 188 2.54 22.14 0.80
C ARG A 188 3.54 22.85 -0.08
N ALA A 189 4.80 22.87 0.30
CA ALA A 189 5.90 23.17 -0.59
C ALA A 189 6.62 21.86 -0.92
N TYR A 190 6.95 21.63 -2.18
CA TYR A 190 7.62 20.40 -2.58
C TYR A 190 8.64 20.63 -3.69
N ARG A 191 9.64 19.77 -3.70
CA ARG A 191 10.57 19.53 -4.80
C ARG A 191 10.61 18.03 -5.00
N LYS A 192 10.33 17.55 -6.22
CA LYS A 192 10.45 16.13 -6.59
C LYS A 192 11.38 15.99 -7.78
N ASN A 193 12.15 14.91 -7.83
CA ASN A 193 13.07 14.61 -8.92
C ASN A 193 12.75 13.23 -9.49
N ASP A 194 11.94 13.20 -10.54
CA ASP A 194 11.43 11.96 -11.13
C ASP A 194 12.04 11.71 -12.52
N TYR A 195 12.42 10.47 -12.81
CA TYR A 195 12.79 10.07 -14.16
C TYR A 195 11.56 9.91 -15.05
N GLN A 196 11.51 10.61 -16.18
CA GLN A 196 10.44 10.47 -17.16
C GLN A 196 10.93 9.74 -18.39
N VAL A 197 10.39 8.53 -18.64
CA VAL A 197 10.75 7.69 -19.79
C VAL A 197 10.52 8.43 -21.12
N ALA A 198 9.42 9.18 -21.23
CA ALA A 198 9.09 9.94 -22.44
C ALA A 198 10.13 11.03 -22.78
N LEU A 199 10.86 11.54 -21.78
CA LEU A 199 11.86 12.58 -21.94
C LEU A 199 13.29 12.06 -21.77
N GLN A 200 13.46 10.75 -21.53
CA GLN A 200 14.75 10.07 -21.34
C GLN A 200 15.68 10.82 -20.37
N GLY A 201 15.12 11.28 -19.25
CA GLY A 201 15.85 12.09 -18.28
C GLY A 201 15.08 12.39 -17.00
N GLN A 202 15.82 12.92 -16.01
CA GLN A 202 15.27 13.37 -14.73
C GLN A 202 14.66 14.78 -14.84
N ILE A 203 13.47 14.94 -14.27
CA ILE A 203 12.77 16.23 -14.19
C ILE A 203 12.60 16.64 -12.74
N VAL A 204 13.13 17.80 -12.43
CA VAL A 204 12.94 18.45 -11.14
C VAL A 204 11.71 19.34 -11.21
N GLU A 205 10.65 18.96 -10.50
CA GLU A 205 9.44 19.76 -10.35
C GLU A 205 9.45 20.39 -8.96
N THR A 206 9.34 21.72 -8.89
CA THR A 206 9.22 22.46 -7.62
C THR A 206 7.94 23.27 -7.63
N GLY A 207 7.17 23.18 -6.55
CA GLY A 207 5.86 23.81 -6.47
C GLY A 207 5.42 24.12 -5.05
N VAL A 208 4.39 24.97 -4.98
CA VAL A 208 3.66 25.25 -3.75
C VAL A 208 2.18 25.03 -4.03
N GLY A 209 1.51 24.32 -3.14
CA GLY A 209 0.10 23.98 -3.23
C GLY A 209 -0.64 24.30 -1.95
N PHE A 210 -1.94 24.55 -2.10
CA PHE A 210 -2.88 24.65 -0.98
C PHE A 210 -3.85 23.49 -1.06
N ILE A 211 -3.98 22.75 0.04
CA ILE A 211 -4.76 21.53 0.14
C ILE A 211 -5.95 21.81 1.07
N ILE A 212 -7.15 21.51 0.56
CA ILE A 212 -8.41 21.62 1.30
C ILE A 212 -9.04 20.24 1.42
N THR A 213 -9.20 19.76 2.65
CA THR A 213 -9.91 18.51 2.93
C THR A 213 -11.33 18.82 3.40
N LEU A 214 -12.33 18.25 2.73
CA LEU A 214 -13.75 18.47 3.00
C LEU A 214 -14.46 17.14 3.31
N ASP A 215 -15.06 17.05 4.49
CA ASP A 215 -15.94 15.93 4.86
C ASP A 215 -17.39 16.21 4.43
N TYR A 216 -18.00 15.25 3.73
CA TYR A 216 -19.38 15.36 3.24
C TYR A 216 -20.11 14.01 3.25
N ASP A 217 -21.40 14.04 3.58
CA ASP A 217 -22.28 12.85 3.54
C ASP A 217 -22.97 12.69 2.17
N LYS A 218 -23.21 13.81 1.46
CA LYS A 218 -23.78 13.84 0.11
C LYS A 218 -23.06 14.87 -0.74
N PHE A 219 -22.69 14.51 -1.97
CA PHE A 219 -22.02 15.41 -2.92
C PHE A 219 -22.78 16.74 -3.15
N ARG A 220 -24.11 16.73 -3.07
CA ARG A 220 -24.96 17.93 -3.18
C ARG A 220 -24.81 18.92 -2.02
N ASP A 221 -24.28 18.48 -0.88
CA ASP A 221 -24.11 19.31 0.30
C ASP A 221 -22.84 20.17 0.22
N ILE A 222 -21.83 19.76 -0.55
CA ILE A 222 -20.58 20.50 -0.78
C ILE A 222 -20.87 21.90 -1.35
N PHE A 223 -21.78 21.99 -2.33
CA PHE A 223 -22.17 23.27 -2.95
C PHE A 223 -23.27 24.04 -2.19
N ARG A 224 -23.99 23.38 -1.27
CA ARG A 224 -25.07 24.01 -0.47
C ARG A 224 -24.60 24.63 0.84
N LYS A 225 -23.45 24.21 1.38
CA LYS A 225 -23.03 24.56 2.76
C LYS A 225 -22.52 25.99 2.94
N SER A 226 -22.27 26.76 1.88
CA SER A 226 -21.83 28.16 2.01
C SER A 226 -22.95 29.13 2.48
N ARG A 227 -24.23 28.77 2.34
CA ARG A 227 -25.35 29.66 2.72
C ARG A 227 -25.99 29.40 4.10
N ASN A 228 -25.79 28.23 4.71
CA ASN A 228 -26.60 27.84 5.88
C ASN A 228 -25.91 27.93 7.25
N ASN A 229 -24.58 28.11 7.31
CA ASN A 229 -23.90 28.21 8.61
C ASN A 229 -24.04 29.58 9.30
N ARG A 230 -24.33 30.67 8.58
CA ARG A 230 -24.64 31.97 9.22
C ARG A 230 -26.03 32.02 9.86
N ASN A 231 -26.97 31.16 9.44
CA ASN A 231 -28.34 31.19 9.96
C ASN A 231 -28.56 30.33 11.22
N ARG A 232 -27.73 29.32 11.49
CA ARG A 232 -27.91 28.48 12.69
C ARG A 232 -27.37 29.13 13.97
N GLU A 233 -26.29 29.92 13.88
CA GLU A 233 -25.78 30.70 15.02
C GLU A 233 -26.70 31.88 15.36
N GLY A 234 -27.31 32.52 14.35
CA GLY A 234 -28.27 33.62 14.58
C GLY A 234 -29.60 33.18 15.21
N ILE A 235 -30.07 31.96 14.92
CA ILE A 235 -31.36 31.45 15.45
C ILE A 235 -31.22 30.96 16.90
N GLN A 236 -30.08 30.39 17.29
CA GLN A 236 -29.85 29.97 18.68
C GLN A 236 -29.67 31.17 19.63
N ASN A 237 -28.97 32.23 19.20
CA ASN A 237 -28.80 33.43 20.02
C ASN A 237 -30.11 34.20 20.24
N LYS A 238 -31.03 34.23 19.27
CA LYS A 238 -32.37 34.82 19.48
C LYS A 238 -33.21 34.02 20.48
N ARG A 239 -33.21 32.68 20.39
CA ARG A 239 -33.96 31.82 21.32
C ARG A 239 -33.46 31.88 22.77
N ASN A 240 -32.17 32.14 23.01
CA ASN A 240 -31.67 32.31 24.38
C ASN A 240 -32.02 33.69 24.96
N LYS A 241 -31.97 34.76 24.15
CA LYS A 241 -32.43 36.09 24.59
C LYS A 241 -33.93 36.13 24.92
N ASP A 242 -34.74 35.43 24.13
CA ASP A 242 -36.20 35.38 24.36
C ASP A 242 -36.56 34.54 25.60
N LYS A 243 -35.68 33.63 26.05
CA LYS A 243 -35.89 32.86 27.29
C LYS A 243 -35.48 33.63 28.54
N GLU A 244 -34.37 34.37 28.49
CA GLU A 244 -33.95 35.25 29.59
C GLU A 244 -34.94 36.40 29.84
N ALA A 245 -35.63 36.88 28.80
CA ALA A 245 -36.60 37.98 28.92
C ALA A 245 -37.95 37.57 29.54
N VAL A 246 -38.26 36.27 29.62
CA VAL A 246 -39.54 35.76 30.15
C VAL A 246 -39.42 35.36 31.63
N GLU A 247 -38.21 35.21 32.16
CA GLU A 247 -37.96 34.84 33.57
C GLU A 247 -38.01 36.01 34.56
N PHE A 248 -38.14 37.26 34.08
CA PHE A 248 -38.31 38.45 34.90
C PHE A 248 -39.67 39.11 34.63
N LYS A 249 -40.75 38.55 35.16
CA LYS A 249 -42.02 39.25 35.41
C LYS A 249 -42.89 38.52 36.41
#